data_AF-A0A7C5JVD3-F1
#
_entry.id   AF-A0A7C5JVD3-F1
#
_cell.length_a   1.000
_cell.length_b   1.000
_cell.length_c   1.000
_cell.angle_alpha   90.00
_cell.angle_beta   90.00
_cell.angle_gamma   90.00
#
_symmetry.space_group_name_H-M   'P 1'
#
loop_
_entity.id
_entity.type
_entity.pdbx_description
1 polymer ?
#
loop_
_entity_poly.entity_id
_entity_poly.type
_entity_poly.pdbx_seq_one_letter_code
_entity_poly.pdbx_strand_id
1 'polypeptide(L)'
;MSILRSLRTRHDGQKVVVIGLDCAAPELVFDQWRDDLPNLSRLAQRGLWGDLESCIPAITIPAWSCMLSGKEPGELGIYGFRNRADHSYDGMFIATGDHVHEKRVWDYLSGAGKRSAVIGVPQTYPVRPLKGWLISGFLTPNRESHFAYPDRLRREILGAVPDYDFDVPQFRTEEKEWLLQQ
;
A
#
# COMPACT_ATOMS: atom_id res chain seq x y z
N MET A 1 48.24 2.98 14.30
CA MET A 1 47.50 1.70 14.44
C MET A 1 46.47 1.87 15.57
N SER A 2 45.19 1.57 15.31
CA SER A 2 44.18 1.21 16.32
C SER A 2 43.20 2.25 16.95
N ILE A 3 42.67 3.24 16.22
CA ILE A 3 41.42 3.94 16.66
C ILE A 3 40.30 3.98 15.60
N LEU A 4 40.59 3.75 14.32
CA LEU A 4 39.58 3.77 13.24
C LEU A 4 38.83 2.45 12.99
N ARG A 5 38.87 1.49 13.92
CA ARG A 5 38.19 0.18 13.75
C ARG A 5 36.92 -0.02 14.60
N SER A 6 36.54 0.92 15.47
CA SER A 6 35.37 0.71 16.36
C SER A 6 34.02 1.25 15.85
N LEU A 7 33.95 1.89 14.67
CA LEU A 7 32.67 2.37 14.08
C LEU A 7 32.15 1.50 12.94
N ARG A 8 32.53 0.22 12.93
CA ARG A 8 31.96 -0.75 11.98
C ARG A 8 31.42 -1.98 12.72
N THR A 9 30.67 -1.74 13.79
CA THR A 9 29.54 -2.62 14.06
C THR A 9 28.60 -2.45 12.88
N ARG A 10 28.62 -3.42 11.95
CA ARG A 10 27.46 -3.62 11.09
C ARG A 10 26.32 -3.94 12.05
N HIS A 11 25.53 -2.93 12.45
CA HIS A 11 24.13 -3.23 12.69
C HIS A 11 23.65 -3.75 11.34
N ASP A 12 23.42 -5.05 11.24
CA ASP A 12 22.40 -5.53 10.32
C ASP A 12 21.15 -4.77 10.75
N GLY A 13 20.91 -3.65 10.06
CA GLY A 13 20.01 -2.60 10.51
C GLY A 13 18.65 -3.22 10.78
N GLN A 14 18.03 -2.86 11.90
CA GLN A 14 16.68 -3.28 12.21
C GLN A 14 15.79 -3.05 10.98
N LYS A 15 15.13 -4.12 10.53
CA LYS A 15 14.18 -4.04 9.42
C LYS A 15 12.88 -3.47 9.98
N VAL A 16 12.27 -2.57 9.22
CA VAL A 16 10.95 -2.01 9.54
C VAL A 16 9.94 -2.62 8.58
N VAL A 17 8.78 -2.99 9.11
CA VAL A 17 7.63 -3.45 8.33
C VAL A 17 6.46 -2.53 8.67
N VAL A 18 5.77 -2.06 7.65
CA VAL A 18 4.52 -1.30 7.76
C VAL A 18 3.43 -2.15 7.11
N ILE A 19 2.35 -2.41 7.84
CA ILE A 19 1.20 -3.17 7.38
C ILE A 19 0.00 -2.24 7.46
N GLY A 20 -0.66 -2.01 6.34
CA GLY A 20 -1.95 -1.34 6.31
C GLY A 20 -3.05 -2.38 6.14
N LEU A 21 -4.10 -2.28 6.95
CA LEU A 21 -5.30 -3.08 6.85
C LEU A 21 -6.42 -2.17 6.34
N ASP A 22 -6.82 -2.33 5.08
CA ASP A 22 -7.89 -1.51 4.50
C ASP A 22 -9.24 -1.89 5.11
N CYS A 23 -10.11 -0.90 5.30
CA CYS A 23 -11.42 -1.05 5.97
C CYS A 23 -11.38 -1.67 7.39
N ALA A 24 -10.25 -1.63 8.09
CA ALA A 24 -10.11 -2.17 9.44
C ALA A 24 -10.46 -1.13 10.52
N ALA A 25 -11.75 -0.83 10.67
CA ALA A 25 -12.24 0.12 11.66
C ALA A 25 -11.71 -0.20 13.08
N PRO A 26 -11.17 0.79 13.82
CA PRO A 26 -10.57 0.55 15.14
C PRO A 26 -11.51 -0.12 16.14
N GLU A 27 -12.79 0.25 16.14
CA GLU A 27 -13.81 -0.29 17.04
C GLU A 27 -14.04 -1.79 16.81
N LEU A 28 -13.89 -2.25 15.57
CA LEU A 28 -13.98 -3.68 15.27
C LEU A 28 -12.72 -4.41 15.70
N VAL A 29 -11.54 -3.88 15.39
CA VAL A 29 -10.25 -4.56 15.63
C VAL A 29 -9.86 -4.57 17.11
N PHE A 30 -10.01 -3.45 17.79
CA PHE A 30 -9.49 -3.25 19.15
C PHE A 30 -10.54 -3.40 20.24
N ASP A 31 -11.84 -3.39 19.89
CA ASP A 31 -12.92 -3.71 20.82
C ASP A 31 -13.60 -5.04 20.47
N GLN A 32 -14.41 -5.09 19.40
CA GLN A 32 -15.30 -6.24 19.14
C GLN A 32 -14.56 -7.57 18.89
N TRP A 33 -13.47 -7.55 18.12
CA TRP A 33 -12.71 -8.75 17.71
C TRP A 33 -11.38 -8.89 18.44
N ARG A 34 -11.17 -8.12 19.50
CA ARG A 34 -9.88 -8.08 20.21
C ARG A 34 -9.40 -9.46 20.66
N ASP A 35 -10.32 -10.27 21.18
CA ASP A 35 -10.02 -11.61 21.69
C ASP A 35 -9.80 -12.63 20.55
N ASP A 36 -10.38 -12.37 19.38
CA ASP A 36 -10.20 -13.18 18.17
C ASP A 36 -8.90 -12.83 17.42
N LEU A 37 -8.26 -11.71 17.75
CA LEU A 37 -7.07 -11.16 17.08
C LEU A 37 -5.82 -11.14 18.00
N PRO A 38 -5.34 -12.31 18.48
CA PRO A 38 -4.32 -12.39 19.54
C PRO A 38 -2.97 -11.76 19.15
N ASN A 39 -2.63 -11.74 17.87
CA ASN A 39 -1.39 -11.12 17.40
C ASN A 39 -1.46 -9.58 17.43
N LEU A 40 -2.58 -8.98 17.01
CA LEU A 40 -2.78 -7.53 17.07
C LEU A 40 -2.92 -7.07 18.52
N SER A 41 -3.67 -7.82 19.33
CA SER A 41 -3.78 -7.57 20.78
C SER A 41 -2.41 -7.60 21.48
N ARG A 42 -1.55 -8.57 21.15
CA ARG A 42 -0.19 -8.64 21.70
C ARG A 42 0.70 -7.48 21.23
N LEU A 43 0.55 -7.01 20.00
CA LEU A 43 1.27 -5.84 19.49
C LEU A 43 0.85 -4.56 20.22
N ALA A 44 -0.44 -4.34 20.38
CA ALA A 44 -0.98 -3.19 21.12
C ALA A 44 -0.54 -3.19 22.59
N GLN A 45 -0.55 -4.35 23.27
CA GLN A 45 -0.14 -4.46 24.68
C GLN A 45 1.36 -4.25 24.91
N ARG A 46 2.21 -4.59 23.94
CA ARG A 46 3.68 -4.53 24.08
C ARG A 46 4.31 -3.32 23.39
N GLY A 47 3.51 -2.54 22.66
CA GLY A 47 3.94 -1.41 21.87
C GLY A 47 3.24 -0.11 22.28
N LEU A 48 3.26 0.85 21.36
CA LEU A 48 2.47 2.08 21.45
C LEU A 48 1.36 1.99 20.41
N TRP A 49 0.14 2.36 20.80
CA TRP A 49 -1.01 2.41 19.93
C TRP A 49 -1.93 3.58 20.34
N GLY A 50 -2.77 4.01 19.40
CA GLY A 50 -3.77 5.04 19.60
C GLY A 50 -4.46 5.36 18.28
N ASP A 51 -5.56 6.10 18.38
CA ASP A 51 -6.33 6.49 17.20
C ASP A 51 -5.59 7.55 16.38
N LEU A 52 -5.68 7.41 15.06
CA LEU A 52 -5.13 8.36 14.11
C LEU A 52 -6.24 8.90 13.22
N GLU A 53 -6.19 10.19 12.93
CA GLU A 53 -7.09 10.82 11.98
C GLU A 53 -6.65 10.49 10.54
N SER A 54 -7.60 10.08 9.70
CA SER A 54 -7.37 9.87 8.28
C SER A 54 -7.44 11.19 7.50
N CYS A 55 -7.05 11.20 6.24
CA CYS A 55 -7.31 12.33 5.37
C CYS A 55 -8.80 12.46 5.03
N ILE A 56 -9.23 13.64 4.59
CA ILE A 56 -10.58 13.85 4.04
C ILE A 56 -10.48 14.12 2.53
N PRO A 57 -11.10 13.29 1.67
CA PRO A 57 -11.97 12.15 1.98
C PRO A 57 -11.22 10.88 2.38
N ALA A 58 -11.76 10.14 3.36
CA ALA A 58 -11.21 8.88 3.86
C ALA A 58 -11.53 7.69 2.94
N ILE A 59 -11.11 7.77 1.68
CA ILE A 59 -11.26 6.73 0.66
C ILE A 59 -9.89 6.06 0.46
N THR A 60 -9.85 4.76 0.15
CA THR A 60 -8.60 4.00 -0.04
C THR A 60 -7.53 4.75 -0.84
N ILE A 61 -7.83 5.17 -2.07
CA ILE A 61 -6.81 5.78 -2.95
C ILE A 61 -6.17 7.04 -2.34
N PRO A 62 -6.91 8.07 -1.90
CA PRO A 62 -6.31 9.22 -1.22
C PRO A 62 -5.64 8.84 0.11
N ALA A 63 -6.28 8.03 0.97
CA ALA A 63 -5.76 7.72 2.31
C ALA A 63 -4.37 7.06 2.27
N TRP A 64 -4.20 6.05 1.40
CA TRP A 64 -2.92 5.37 1.24
C TRP A 64 -1.85 6.27 0.63
N SER A 65 -2.21 7.10 -0.35
CA SER A 65 -1.27 8.05 -0.94
C SER A 65 -0.81 9.11 0.04
N CYS A 66 -1.73 9.68 0.82
CA CYS A 66 -1.40 10.66 1.85
C CYS A 66 -0.47 10.08 2.91
N MET A 67 -0.81 8.88 3.43
CA MET A 67 0.00 8.16 4.41
C MET A 67 1.45 7.94 3.94
N LEU A 68 1.64 7.63 2.66
CA LEU A 68 2.94 7.24 2.11
C LEU A 68 3.76 8.39 1.52
N SER A 69 3.14 9.53 1.22
CA SER A 69 3.84 10.74 0.75
C SER A 69 3.99 11.81 1.83
N GLY A 70 3.15 11.77 2.89
CA GLY A 70 3.05 12.85 3.88
C GLY A 70 2.39 14.11 3.32
N LYS A 71 1.49 13.95 2.34
CA LYS A 71 0.80 15.03 1.63
C LYS A 71 -0.70 14.97 1.84
N GLU A 72 -1.36 16.10 1.67
CA GLU A 72 -2.82 16.18 1.72
C GLU A 72 -3.48 15.83 0.38
N PRO A 73 -4.75 15.38 0.35
CA PRO A 73 -5.49 15.10 -0.89
C PRO A 73 -5.49 16.29 -1.87
N GLY A 74 -5.53 17.52 -1.34
CA GLY A 74 -5.48 18.75 -2.13
C GLY A 74 -4.11 19.04 -2.75
N GLU A 75 -3.01 18.69 -2.09
CA GLU A 75 -1.67 18.76 -2.67
C GLU A 75 -1.47 17.71 -3.76
N LEU A 76 -2.07 16.53 -3.56
CA LEU A 76 -1.98 15.41 -4.49
C LEU A 76 -2.94 15.54 -5.69
N GLY A 77 -4.03 16.29 -5.56
CA GLY A 77 -5.11 16.35 -6.54
C GLY A 77 -5.89 15.03 -6.67
N ILE A 78 -5.85 14.18 -5.64
CA ILE A 78 -6.44 12.83 -5.63
C ILE A 78 -7.49 12.77 -4.52
N TYR A 79 -8.75 12.54 -4.89
CA TYR A 79 -9.90 12.54 -3.97
C TYR A 79 -10.66 11.21 -3.96
N GLY A 80 -10.24 10.22 -4.74
CA GLY A 80 -10.88 8.92 -4.84
C GLY A 80 -10.34 8.08 -5.99
N PHE A 81 -11.03 6.99 -6.33
CA PHE A 81 -10.67 6.12 -7.46
C PHE A 81 -10.86 6.81 -8.82
N ARG A 82 -11.90 7.63 -8.95
CA ARG A 82 -12.19 8.43 -10.14
C ARG A 82 -12.27 9.89 -9.74
N ASN A 83 -11.64 10.76 -10.53
CA ASN A 83 -11.55 12.19 -10.26
C ASN A 83 -11.93 12.96 -11.52
N ARG A 84 -12.38 14.20 -11.34
CA ARG A 84 -12.74 15.07 -12.46
C ARG A 84 -11.47 15.53 -13.16
N ALA A 85 -11.45 15.44 -14.48
CA ALA A 85 -10.34 15.93 -15.29
C ALA A 85 -10.32 17.48 -15.35
N ASP A 86 -11.48 18.10 -15.17
CA ASP A 86 -11.70 19.54 -15.25
C ASP A 86 -12.94 19.97 -14.42
N HIS A 87 -13.43 21.19 -14.68
CA HIS A 87 -14.65 21.72 -14.04
C HIS A 87 -15.97 21.26 -14.71
N SER A 88 -15.94 20.27 -15.61
CA SER A 88 -17.13 19.60 -16.15
C SER A 88 -17.50 18.37 -15.32
N TYR A 89 -18.68 17.79 -15.56
CA TYR A 89 -19.07 16.49 -15.01
C TYR A 89 -18.87 15.33 -15.98
N ASP A 90 -18.49 15.63 -17.22
CA ASP A 90 -18.34 14.64 -18.30
C ASP A 90 -16.91 14.07 -18.35
N GLY A 91 -15.92 14.86 -17.94
CA GLY A 91 -14.52 14.46 -17.90
C GLY A 91 -14.14 13.79 -16.58
N MET A 92 -13.94 12.47 -16.59
CA MET A 92 -13.44 11.71 -15.44
C MET A 92 -12.22 10.88 -15.81
N PHE A 93 -11.26 10.76 -14.90
CA PHE A 93 -10.11 9.87 -15.04
C PHE A 93 -9.98 8.94 -13.83
N ILE A 94 -9.33 7.79 -14.03
CA ILE A 94 -8.96 6.87 -12.96
C ILE A 94 -7.62 7.34 -12.38
N ALA A 95 -7.56 7.62 -11.08
CA ALA A 95 -6.34 8.07 -10.44
C ALA A 95 -5.37 6.91 -10.22
N THR A 96 -4.73 6.44 -11.30
CA THR A 96 -3.63 5.48 -11.26
C THR A 96 -2.38 6.09 -10.60
N GLY A 97 -1.35 5.27 -10.38
CA GLY A 97 -0.04 5.70 -9.89
C GLY A 97 0.65 6.75 -10.77
N ASP A 98 0.22 6.94 -12.03
CA ASP A 98 0.76 8.01 -12.88
C ASP A 98 0.42 9.42 -12.39
N HIS A 99 -0.70 9.55 -11.68
CA HIS A 99 -1.20 10.80 -11.12
C HIS A 99 -0.51 11.15 -9.79
N VAL A 100 0.41 10.31 -9.31
CA VAL A 100 1.18 10.56 -8.11
C VAL A 100 2.54 11.09 -8.52
N HIS A 101 2.72 12.39 -8.34
CA HIS A 101 3.95 13.11 -8.71
C HIS A 101 4.91 13.29 -7.52
N GLU A 102 4.37 13.19 -6.30
CA GLU A 102 5.14 13.33 -5.07
C GLU A 102 5.90 12.05 -4.72
N LYS A 103 7.07 12.23 -4.10
CA LYS A 103 7.86 11.11 -3.57
C LYS A 103 7.12 10.43 -2.43
N ARG A 104 7.18 9.11 -2.40
CA ARG A 104 6.71 8.29 -1.28
C ARG A 104 7.88 7.79 -0.44
N VAL A 105 7.59 7.25 0.75
CA VAL A 105 8.61 6.78 1.71
C VAL A 105 9.70 5.94 1.03
N TRP A 106 9.33 4.99 0.16
CA TRP A 106 10.30 4.11 -0.50
C TRP A 106 11.19 4.81 -1.54
N ASP A 107 10.78 5.95 -2.09
CA ASP A 107 11.59 6.73 -3.03
C ASP A 107 12.73 7.41 -2.28
N TYR A 108 12.43 7.98 -1.11
CA TYR A 108 13.45 8.53 -0.21
C TYR A 108 14.41 7.43 0.27
N LEU A 109 13.89 6.26 0.66
CA LEU A 109 14.72 5.12 1.07
C LEU A 109 15.62 4.65 -0.07
N SER A 110 15.11 4.58 -1.29
CA SER A 110 15.88 4.21 -2.49
C SER A 110 17.01 5.21 -2.75
N GLY A 111 16.71 6.51 -2.66
CA GLY A 111 17.70 7.59 -2.79
C GLY A 111 18.78 7.54 -1.71
N ALA A 112 18.43 7.11 -0.50
CA ALA A 112 19.38 6.84 0.60
C ALA A 112 20.11 5.49 0.46
N GLY A 113 19.95 4.79 -0.65
CA GLY A 113 20.61 3.51 -0.92
C GLY A 113 20.05 2.33 -0.13
N LYS A 114 18.88 2.46 0.51
CA LYS A 114 18.19 1.38 1.23
C LYS A 114 17.28 0.59 0.28
N ARG A 115 16.96 -0.65 0.68
CA ARG A 115 16.07 -1.52 -0.09
C ARG A 115 14.67 -1.54 0.52
N SER A 116 13.64 -1.53 -0.33
CA SER A 116 12.24 -1.66 0.08
C SER A 116 11.55 -2.80 -0.69
N ALA A 117 10.60 -3.46 -0.04
CA ALA A 117 9.64 -4.35 -0.69
C ALA A 117 8.26 -3.74 -0.50
N VAL A 118 7.61 -3.36 -1.59
CA VAL A 118 6.28 -2.72 -1.63
C VAL A 118 5.32 -3.73 -2.22
N ILE A 119 4.28 -4.13 -1.49
CA ILE A 119 3.40 -5.24 -1.89
C ILE A 119 1.96 -4.81 -1.67
N GLY A 120 1.14 -4.84 -2.71
CA GLY A 120 -0.30 -4.63 -2.63
C GLY A 120 -0.73 -3.23 -2.19
N VAL A 121 0.20 -2.27 -2.15
CA VAL A 121 -0.13 -0.88 -1.79
C VAL A 121 -1.04 -0.28 -2.86
N PRO A 122 -2.20 0.28 -2.51
CA PRO A 122 -3.11 0.91 -3.48
C PRO A 122 -2.43 2.03 -4.27
N GLN A 123 -2.87 2.23 -5.51
CA GLN A 123 -2.39 3.31 -6.38
C GLN A 123 -0.88 3.25 -6.68
N THR A 124 -0.36 2.04 -6.92
CA THR A 124 1.03 1.83 -7.38
C THR A 124 1.12 1.24 -8.77
N TYR A 125 0.01 1.02 -9.47
CA TYR A 125 0.00 0.71 -10.90
C TYR A 125 -0.18 1.99 -11.73
N PRO A 126 0.60 2.22 -12.80
CA PRO A 126 1.70 1.36 -13.27
C PRO A 126 2.90 1.42 -12.33
N VAL A 127 3.65 0.32 -12.27
CA VAL A 127 4.79 0.19 -11.36
C VAL A 127 5.93 1.11 -11.77
N ARG A 128 6.57 1.76 -10.78
CA ARG A 128 7.78 2.57 -10.98
C ARG A 128 9.00 1.89 -10.39
N PRO A 129 10.19 2.01 -11.02
CA PRO A 129 11.43 1.49 -10.47
C PRO A 129 11.75 2.03 -9.08
N LEU A 130 12.19 1.16 -8.19
CA LEU A 130 12.77 1.53 -6.89
C LEU A 130 13.94 0.61 -6.55
N LYS A 131 14.71 0.95 -5.51
CA LYS A 131 15.75 0.04 -5.03
C LYS A 131 15.10 -1.11 -4.25
N GLY A 132 14.72 -2.17 -4.95
CA GLY A 132 14.09 -3.34 -4.33
C GLY A 132 13.00 -3.94 -5.22
N TRP A 133 11.84 -4.20 -4.63
CA TRP A 133 10.73 -4.91 -5.29
C TRP A 133 9.41 -4.18 -5.09
N LEU A 134 8.57 -4.19 -6.12
CA LEU A 134 7.21 -3.67 -6.07
C LEU A 134 6.25 -4.70 -6.67
N ILE A 135 5.14 -4.95 -5.99
CA ILE A 135 3.96 -5.64 -6.51
C ILE A 135 2.80 -4.68 -6.33
N SER A 136 2.17 -4.28 -7.43
CA SER A 136 1.12 -3.26 -7.39
C SER A 136 -0.17 -3.75 -6.74
N GLY A 137 -0.94 -2.81 -6.16
CA GLY A 137 -2.26 -3.07 -5.58
C GLY A 137 -3.42 -2.67 -6.49
N PHE A 138 -4.49 -2.14 -5.89
CA PHE A 138 -5.69 -1.66 -6.58
C PHE A 138 -5.39 -0.79 -7.80
N LEU A 139 -6.32 -0.86 -8.76
CA LEU A 139 -6.26 -0.24 -10.09
C LEU A 139 -5.30 -0.92 -11.08
N THR A 140 -4.66 -2.03 -10.69
CA THR A 140 -3.98 -2.90 -11.64
C THR A 140 -5.02 -3.58 -12.53
N PRO A 141 -4.98 -3.45 -13.87
CA PRO A 141 -6.05 -3.94 -14.74
C PRO A 141 -6.26 -5.45 -14.68
N ASN A 142 -5.16 -6.22 -14.72
CA ASN A 142 -5.16 -7.68 -14.70
C ASN A 142 -3.72 -8.22 -14.60
N ARG A 143 -3.60 -9.55 -14.50
CA ARG A 143 -2.31 -10.29 -14.45
C ARG A 143 -1.46 -10.22 -15.72
N GLU A 144 -2.02 -9.79 -16.85
CA GLU A 144 -1.27 -9.56 -18.10
C GLU A 144 -0.49 -8.24 -18.07
N SER A 145 -0.90 -7.31 -17.20
CA SER A 145 -0.26 -6.02 -17.01
C SER A 145 1.14 -6.16 -16.38
N HIS A 146 2.00 -5.15 -16.57
CA HIS A 146 3.30 -5.06 -15.89
C HIS A 146 3.13 -4.63 -14.43
N PHE A 147 2.58 -5.53 -13.61
CA PHE A 147 2.16 -5.25 -12.25
C PHE A 147 3.26 -5.36 -11.19
N ALA A 148 4.48 -5.76 -11.58
CA ALA A 148 5.58 -5.96 -10.65
C ALA A 148 6.92 -5.43 -11.17
N TYR A 149 7.75 -4.95 -10.25
CA TYR A 149 9.12 -4.49 -10.50
C TYR A 149 10.12 -5.24 -9.60
N PRO A 150 11.27 -5.68 -10.11
CA PRO A 150 11.61 -5.79 -11.54
C PRO A 150 10.68 -6.77 -12.26
N ASP A 151 10.54 -6.67 -13.59
CA ASP A 151 9.59 -7.47 -14.39
C ASP A 151 9.73 -9.00 -14.17
N ARG A 152 10.94 -9.50 -13.89
CA ARG A 152 11.15 -10.92 -13.53
C ARG A 152 10.29 -11.38 -12.34
N LEU A 153 10.00 -10.49 -11.39
CA LEU A 153 9.21 -10.78 -10.19
C LEU A 153 7.78 -11.18 -10.57
N ARG A 154 7.22 -10.62 -11.65
CA ARG A 154 5.92 -11.02 -12.18
C ARG A 154 5.90 -12.51 -12.53
N ARG A 155 6.94 -13.00 -13.21
CA ARG A 155 7.04 -14.42 -13.58
C ARG A 155 7.16 -15.32 -12.36
N GLU A 156 7.92 -14.89 -11.35
CA GLU A 156 8.06 -15.61 -10.08
C GLU A 156 6.71 -15.71 -9.36
N ILE A 157 5.96 -14.61 -9.28
CA ILE A 157 4.63 -14.57 -8.67
C ILE A 157 3.66 -15.48 -9.42
N LEU A 158 3.55 -15.37 -10.74
CA LEU A 158 2.63 -16.19 -11.53
C LEU A 158 3.04 -17.66 -11.58
N GLY A 159 4.32 -17.98 -11.35
CA GLY A 159 4.77 -19.35 -11.18
C GLY A 159 4.38 -19.96 -9.83
N ALA A 160 4.27 -19.14 -8.78
CA ALA A 160 3.88 -19.58 -7.43
C ALA A 160 2.38 -19.48 -7.17
N VAL A 161 1.71 -18.47 -7.75
CA VAL A 161 0.29 -18.13 -7.60
C VAL A 161 -0.27 -17.81 -8.99
N PRO A 162 -0.61 -18.82 -9.81
CA PRO A 162 -1.05 -18.62 -11.20
C PRO A 162 -2.36 -17.82 -11.33
N ASP A 163 -3.19 -17.87 -10.30
CA ASP A 163 -4.48 -17.22 -10.14
C ASP A 163 -4.41 -15.91 -9.35
N TYR A 164 -3.22 -15.32 -9.20
CA TYR A 164 -3.03 -14.06 -8.48
C TYR A 164 -4.04 -12.99 -8.94
N ASP A 165 -4.71 -12.40 -7.94
CA ASP A 165 -5.70 -11.34 -8.12
C ASP A 165 -5.31 -10.06 -7.37
N PHE A 166 -5.80 -8.92 -7.85
CA PHE A 166 -5.53 -7.60 -7.29
C PHE A 166 -6.73 -7.05 -6.51
N ASP A 167 -7.92 -7.59 -6.76
CA ASP A 167 -9.16 -7.17 -6.14
C ASP A 167 -10.16 -8.36 -6.15
N VAL A 168 -11.25 -8.25 -5.41
CA VAL A 168 -12.31 -9.26 -5.40
C VAL A 168 -13.28 -8.99 -6.56
N PRO A 169 -13.43 -9.89 -7.54
CA PRO A 169 -14.34 -9.68 -8.65
C PRO A 169 -15.79 -9.48 -8.17
N GLN A 170 -16.43 -8.43 -8.70
CA GLN A 170 -17.85 -8.14 -8.46
C GLN A 170 -18.24 -8.02 -6.97
N PHE A 171 -17.32 -7.58 -6.10
CA PHE A 171 -17.56 -7.46 -4.66
C PHE A 171 -18.75 -6.56 -4.27
N ARG A 172 -19.21 -5.69 -5.18
CA ARG A 172 -20.39 -4.82 -4.99
C ARG A 172 -21.73 -5.50 -5.30
N THR A 173 -21.73 -6.79 -5.57
CA THR A 173 -22.94 -7.59 -5.75
C THR A 173 -23.82 -7.57 -4.49
N GLU A 174 -25.14 -7.72 -4.67
CA GLU A 174 -26.08 -7.96 -3.57
C GLU A 174 -26.12 -9.45 -3.15
N GLU A 175 -25.62 -10.36 -3.99
CA GLU A 175 -25.55 -11.79 -3.71
C GLU A 175 -24.38 -12.12 -2.77
N LYS A 176 -24.55 -11.85 -1.47
CA LYS A 176 -23.48 -11.98 -0.46
C LYS A 176 -23.03 -13.43 -0.26
N GLU A 177 -23.94 -14.40 -0.35
CA GLU A 177 -23.61 -15.82 -0.23
C GLU A 177 -22.70 -16.29 -1.36
N TRP A 178 -22.92 -15.81 -2.58
CA TRP A 178 -22.03 -16.09 -3.72
C TRP A 178 -20.66 -15.45 -3.52
N LEU A 179 -20.62 -14.20 -3.06
CA LEU A 179 -19.36 -13.48 -2.80
C LEU A 179 -18.48 -14.20 -1.77
N LEU A 180 -19.07 -14.83 -0.74
CA LEU A 180 -18.36 -15.60 0.28
C LEU A 180 -17.79 -16.94 -0.23
N GLN A 181 -18.28 -17.44 -1.37
CA GLN A 181 -17.88 -18.70 -1.98
C GLN A 181 -16.83 -18.55 -3.08
N GLN A 182 -16.47 -17.30 -3.44
CA GLN A 182 -15.43 -17.02 -4.44
C GLN A 182 -14.04 -17.48 -3.99
#